data_AF-A0A967WWI8-F1
#
_entry.id   AF-A0A967WWI8-F1
#
_cell.length_a   1.000
_cell.length_b   1.000
_cell.length_c   1.000
_cell.angle_alpha   90.00
_cell.angle_beta   90.00
_cell.angle_gamma   90.00
#
_symmetry.space_group_name_H-M   'P 1'
#
loop_
_entity.id
_entity.type
_entity.pdbx_description
1 polymer ?
#
loop_
_entity_poly.entity_id
_entity_poly.type
_entity_poly.pdbx_seq_one_letter_code
_entity_poly.pdbx_strand_id
1 'polypeptide(L)'
;RPLVEDAPGVSAWNREVASYGGKTWLELPWYFAEVYFYRRLLEAVGYFRPGPLEGCDPFGLQKRAQIASAVERFSGDWEELVQTEPAPAFEALLHSSLWGNRADLSNLTVRLRASRGLATRDERHNILIDHTEQVRRIVTGGIRRLDFINDNVGLDLLFDLALIDLVLRQGWVGQAVCRLKDYPFFVSDAMPQDLHATISQLLGSPEGAVRALGERLRGYIDTGDLVLKANPFWTSYLLFRDLPAALRDTLAASDLVILKGDVNYRRLLDDRHWPYTTTLEQVAGYFPAPLLVLRPLKGEILVGLAPGQAGTLAAEDPDWLINGQRGLVHYCQPPAAVLPDTDGTA
;
A
#
# COMPACT_ATOMS: atom_id res chain seq x y z
N ARG A 1 5.10 21.84 -19.56
CA ARG A 1 4.05 22.87 -19.79
C ARG A 1 3.18 22.92 -18.55
N PRO A 2 2.71 24.10 -18.07
CA PRO A 2 1.83 24.22 -16.91
C PRO A 2 0.42 23.67 -17.18
N LEU A 3 -0.31 23.39 -16.10
CA LEU A 3 -1.76 23.18 -16.08
C LEU A 3 -2.49 24.49 -16.35
N VAL A 4 -3.64 24.42 -17.02
CA VAL A 4 -4.42 25.57 -17.50
C VAL A 4 -5.85 25.59 -16.96
N GLU A 5 -6.32 24.52 -16.34
CA GLU A 5 -7.66 24.48 -15.76
C GLU A 5 -7.79 25.23 -14.43
N ASP A 6 -9.01 25.64 -14.09
CA ASP A 6 -9.34 26.17 -12.77
C ASP A 6 -9.73 25.01 -11.85
N ALA A 7 -8.75 24.49 -11.10
CA ALA A 7 -8.94 23.35 -10.20
C ALA A 7 -8.06 23.49 -8.94
N PRO A 8 -8.46 22.86 -7.82
CA PRO A 8 -7.65 22.83 -6.60
C PRO A 8 -6.22 22.36 -6.85
N GLY A 9 -5.25 23.02 -6.21
CA GLY A 9 -3.84 22.65 -6.26
C GLY A 9 -3.09 23.03 -7.55
N VAL A 10 -3.76 23.55 -8.60
CA VAL A 10 -3.11 23.94 -9.87
C VAL A 10 -1.96 24.91 -9.67
N SER A 11 -2.11 25.89 -8.77
CA SER A 11 -1.03 26.84 -8.45
C SER A 11 0.22 26.16 -7.85
N ALA A 12 0.03 25.14 -7.00
CA ALA A 12 1.15 24.41 -6.41
C ALA A 12 1.84 23.50 -7.43
N TRP A 13 1.06 22.86 -8.30
CA TRP A 13 1.58 22.09 -9.44
C TRP A 13 2.37 22.95 -10.41
N ASN A 14 1.86 24.13 -10.77
CA ASN A 14 2.53 25.01 -11.73
C ASN A 14 3.83 25.59 -11.17
N ARG A 15 3.93 25.82 -9.84
CA ARG A 15 5.19 26.18 -9.19
C ARG A 15 6.23 25.06 -9.31
N GLU A 16 5.83 23.82 -9.03
CA GLU A 16 6.73 22.67 -9.14
C GLU A 16 7.18 22.45 -10.59
N VAL A 17 6.25 22.47 -11.55
CA VAL A 17 6.54 22.35 -12.99
C VAL A 17 7.51 23.44 -13.46
N ALA A 18 7.42 24.66 -12.92
CA ALA A 18 8.33 25.74 -13.27
C ALA A 18 9.78 25.48 -12.85
N SER A 19 10.00 24.71 -11.77
CA SER A 19 11.36 24.33 -11.33
C SER A 19 12.10 23.46 -12.36
N TYR A 20 11.36 22.76 -13.23
CA TYR A 20 11.89 21.95 -14.33
C TYR A 20 11.79 22.64 -15.70
N GLY A 21 11.80 23.99 -15.71
CA GLY A 21 11.72 24.77 -16.94
C GLY A 21 12.72 24.34 -18.01
N GLY A 22 12.25 24.12 -19.24
CA GLY A 22 13.09 23.70 -20.38
C GLY A 22 13.44 22.21 -20.42
N LYS A 23 13.09 21.41 -19.41
CA LYS A 23 13.32 19.96 -19.39
C LYS A 23 12.31 19.18 -20.22
N THR A 24 12.76 18.09 -20.83
CA THR A 24 11.93 17.07 -21.47
C THR A 24 11.48 16.01 -20.46
N TRP A 25 10.49 15.18 -20.81
CA TRP A 25 10.03 14.07 -19.96
C TRP A 25 11.16 13.11 -19.53
N LEU A 26 12.19 12.94 -20.36
CA LEU A 26 13.33 12.06 -20.11
C LEU A 26 14.36 12.66 -19.13
N GLU A 27 14.25 13.95 -18.81
CA GLU A 27 15.16 14.65 -17.90
C GLU A 27 14.53 14.94 -16.53
N LEU A 28 13.25 14.60 -16.35
CA LEU A 28 12.54 14.79 -15.09
C LEU A 28 12.85 13.65 -14.11
N PRO A 29 12.80 13.90 -12.78
CA PRO A 29 12.74 12.83 -11.80
C PRO A 29 11.58 11.88 -12.13
N TRP A 30 11.83 10.57 -12.09
CA TRP A 30 10.90 9.57 -12.60
C TRP A 30 9.53 9.66 -11.93
N TYR A 31 9.47 9.67 -10.60
CA TYR A 31 8.21 9.86 -9.86
C TYR A 31 7.47 11.13 -10.27
N PHE A 32 8.17 12.28 -10.37
CA PHE A 32 7.53 13.53 -10.79
C PHE A 32 6.95 13.43 -12.20
N ALA A 33 7.69 12.84 -13.14
CA ALA A 33 7.24 12.63 -14.51
C ALA A 33 5.95 11.79 -14.56
N GLU A 34 5.90 10.68 -13.83
CA GLU A 34 4.73 9.81 -13.79
C GLU A 34 3.50 10.49 -13.17
N VAL A 35 3.66 11.06 -11.98
CA VAL A 35 2.55 11.72 -11.28
C VAL A 35 2.04 12.91 -12.09
N TYR A 36 2.94 13.66 -12.74
CA TYR A 36 2.54 14.75 -13.62
C TYR A 36 1.81 14.26 -14.87
N PHE A 37 2.18 13.11 -15.44
CA PHE A 37 1.43 12.48 -16.51
C PHE A 37 -0.03 12.21 -16.10
N TYR A 38 -0.25 11.58 -14.94
CA TYR A 38 -1.62 11.33 -14.45
C TYR A 38 -2.38 12.62 -14.16
N ARG A 39 -1.72 13.64 -13.59
CA ARG A 39 -2.35 14.95 -13.37
C ARG A 39 -2.78 15.62 -14.68
N ARG A 40 -1.96 15.50 -15.74
CA ARG A 40 -2.29 16.00 -17.09
C ARG A 40 -3.39 15.18 -17.77
N LEU A 41 -3.43 13.87 -17.54
CA LEU A 41 -4.51 13.01 -18.02
C LEU A 41 -5.85 13.44 -17.42
N LEU A 42 -5.91 13.72 -16.12
CA LEU A 42 -7.11 14.22 -15.46
C LEU A 42 -7.58 15.58 -15.99
N GLU A 43 -6.64 16.49 -16.28
CA GLU A 43 -6.95 17.76 -16.96
C GLU A 43 -7.53 17.52 -18.36
N ALA A 44 -6.97 16.58 -19.11
CA ALA A 44 -7.39 16.29 -20.48
C ALA A 44 -8.81 15.69 -20.56
N VAL A 45 -9.18 14.86 -19.59
CA VAL A 45 -10.54 14.28 -19.51
C VAL A 45 -11.54 15.19 -18.79
N GLY A 46 -11.08 16.37 -18.32
CA GLY A 46 -11.94 17.33 -17.65
C GLY A 46 -12.40 16.90 -16.25
N TYR A 47 -11.63 16.05 -15.56
CA TYR A 47 -12.02 15.47 -14.27
C TYR A 47 -12.35 16.53 -13.20
N PHE A 48 -11.61 17.64 -13.17
CA PHE A 48 -11.82 18.72 -12.20
C PHE A 48 -12.65 19.90 -12.74
N ARG A 49 -13.14 19.81 -13.99
CA ARG A 49 -13.86 20.91 -14.63
C ARG A 49 -15.37 20.69 -14.55
N PRO A 50 -16.16 21.73 -14.27
CA PRO A 50 -17.61 21.63 -14.35
C PRO A 50 -18.07 21.09 -15.70
N GLY A 51 -18.85 20.01 -15.68
CA GLY A 51 -19.37 19.36 -16.89
C GLY A 51 -19.71 17.89 -16.69
N PRO A 52 -20.14 17.19 -17.77
CA PRO A 52 -20.58 15.79 -17.69
C PRO A 52 -19.51 14.79 -17.24
N LEU A 53 -18.23 15.19 -17.29
CA LEU A 53 -17.07 14.37 -16.92
C LEU A 53 -16.45 14.79 -15.58
N GLU A 54 -17.03 15.77 -14.89
CA GLU A 54 -16.57 16.18 -13.55
C GLU A 54 -16.63 14.99 -12.59
N GLY A 55 -15.53 14.69 -11.90
CA GLY A 55 -15.42 13.58 -10.97
C GLY A 55 -15.50 12.18 -11.60
N CYS A 56 -15.59 12.06 -12.92
CA CYS A 56 -15.66 10.78 -13.60
C CYS A 56 -14.28 10.12 -13.67
N ASP A 57 -14.08 9.05 -12.89
CA ASP A 57 -12.86 8.25 -12.91
C ASP A 57 -12.66 7.60 -14.30
N PRO A 58 -11.63 7.99 -15.08
CA PRO A 58 -11.36 7.41 -16.39
C PRO A 58 -10.98 5.91 -16.31
N PHE A 59 -10.57 5.42 -15.14
CA PHE A 59 -10.22 4.03 -14.88
C PHE A 59 -11.35 3.26 -14.19
N GLY A 60 -12.44 3.92 -13.82
CA GLY A 60 -13.49 3.35 -12.98
C GLY A 60 -14.16 2.11 -13.57
N LEU A 61 -14.29 2.02 -14.91
CA LEU A 61 -14.80 0.82 -15.58
C LEU A 61 -13.87 -0.39 -15.37
N GLN A 62 -12.57 -0.20 -15.59
CA GLN A 62 -11.57 -1.25 -15.39
C GLN A 62 -11.48 -1.66 -13.92
N LYS A 63 -11.48 -0.69 -12.99
CA LYS A 63 -11.47 -0.96 -11.54
C LYS A 63 -12.66 -1.80 -11.11
N ARG A 64 -13.88 -1.46 -11.55
CA ARG A 64 -15.09 -2.24 -11.22
C ARG A 64 -15.00 -3.68 -11.71
N ALA A 65 -14.52 -3.89 -12.94
CA ALA A 65 -14.30 -5.23 -13.48
C ALA A 65 -13.24 -6.01 -12.67
N GLN A 66 -12.14 -5.36 -12.30
CA GLN A 66 -11.09 -5.95 -11.48
C GLN A 66 -11.59 -6.32 -10.07
N ILE A 67 -12.41 -5.47 -9.44
CA ILE A 67 -13.02 -5.74 -8.13
C ILE A 67 -13.95 -6.96 -8.22
N ALA A 68 -14.85 -7.01 -9.20
CA ALA A 68 -15.77 -8.13 -9.39
C ALA A 68 -15.00 -9.46 -9.57
N SER A 69 -14.01 -9.47 -10.47
CA SER A 69 -13.15 -10.64 -10.70
C SER A 69 -12.32 -11.04 -9.47
N ALA A 70 -11.90 -10.07 -8.65
CA ALA A 70 -11.17 -10.36 -7.43
C ALA A 70 -12.04 -11.05 -6.38
N VAL A 71 -13.28 -10.58 -6.17
CA VAL A 71 -14.22 -11.20 -5.22
C VAL A 71 -14.61 -12.61 -5.65
N GLU A 72 -14.84 -12.83 -6.94
CA GLU A 72 -15.12 -14.16 -7.49
C GLU A 72 -13.96 -15.13 -7.20
N ARG A 73 -12.72 -14.74 -7.53
CA ARG A 73 -11.53 -15.56 -7.28
C ARG A 73 -11.30 -15.82 -5.79
N PHE A 74 -11.45 -14.79 -4.95
CA PHE A 74 -11.26 -14.89 -3.50
C PHE A 74 -12.26 -15.82 -2.81
N SER A 75 -13.46 -15.97 -3.37
CA SER A 75 -14.54 -16.75 -2.76
C SER A 75 -14.18 -18.23 -2.57
N GLY A 76 -13.37 -18.80 -3.46
CA GLY A 76 -12.98 -20.21 -3.40
C GLY A 76 -12.06 -20.56 -2.23
N ASP A 77 -11.23 -19.62 -1.78
CA ASP A 77 -10.22 -19.87 -0.74
C ASP A 77 -10.62 -19.27 0.62
N TRP A 78 -11.56 -18.33 0.63
CA TRP A 78 -11.97 -17.63 1.84
C TRP A 78 -12.57 -18.55 2.90
N GLU A 79 -13.36 -19.54 2.49
CA GLU A 79 -13.97 -20.47 3.44
C GLU A 79 -12.92 -21.26 4.23
N GLU A 80 -11.86 -21.72 3.57
CA GLU A 80 -10.76 -22.42 4.22
C GLU A 80 -9.96 -21.49 5.15
N LEU A 81 -9.74 -20.25 4.72
CA LEU A 81 -9.02 -19.26 5.53
C LEU A 81 -9.75 -18.90 6.82
N VAL A 82 -11.09 -18.81 6.78
CA VAL A 82 -11.92 -18.54 7.97
C VAL A 82 -11.81 -19.66 9.01
N GLN A 83 -11.59 -20.91 8.58
CA GLN A 83 -11.43 -22.07 9.48
C GLN A 83 -10.00 -22.26 9.98
N THR A 84 -9.04 -21.51 9.44
CA THR A 84 -7.64 -21.63 9.82
C THR A 84 -7.36 -20.95 11.17
N GLU A 85 -6.42 -21.50 11.95
CA GLU A 85 -5.98 -20.85 13.18
C GLU A 85 -5.47 -19.42 12.93
N PRO A 86 -5.70 -18.46 13.85
CA PRO A 86 -5.42 -17.05 13.58
C PRO A 86 -3.98 -16.72 13.21
N ALA A 87 -2.99 -17.39 13.82
CA ALA A 87 -1.58 -17.09 13.56
C ALA A 87 -1.12 -17.51 12.14
N PRO A 88 -1.39 -18.76 11.67
CA PRO A 88 -1.17 -19.12 10.27
C PRO A 88 -1.99 -18.29 9.28
N ALA A 89 -3.24 -17.94 9.63
CA ALA A 89 -4.07 -17.08 8.80
C ALA A 89 -3.46 -15.67 8.63
N PHE A 90 -2.85 -15.12 9.68
CA PHE A 90 -2.15 -13.84 9.61
C PHE A 90 -0.97 -13.87 8.62
N GLU A 91 -0.09 -14.87 8.72
CA GLU A 91 1.03 -15.02 7.78
C GLU A 91 0.54 -15.19 6.34
N ALA A 92 -0.49 -16.03 6.13
CA ALA A 92 -1.10 -16.22 4.83
C ALA A 92 -1.62 -14.90 4.25
N LEU A 93 -2.44 -14.16 5.00
CA LEU A 93 -3.01 -12.88 4.58
C LEU A 93 -1.96 -11.78 4.40
N LEU A 94 -0.91 -11.75 5.23
CA LEU A 94 0.18 -10.78 5.08
C LEU A 94 0.93 -11.00 3.76
N HIS A 95 1.25 -12.26 3.45
CA HIS A 95 1.89 -12.60 2.17
C HIS A 95 0.94 -12.37 0.99
N SER A 96 -0.35 -12.68 1.12
CA SER A 96 -1.33 -12.37 0.07
C SER A 96 -1.49 -10.85 -0.14
N SER A 97 -1.42 -10.05 0.92
CA SER A 97 -1.40 -8.58 0.86
C SER A 97 -0.13 -8.07 0.15
N LEU A 98 1.03 -8.71 0.35
CA LEU A 98 2.27 -8.42 -0.39
C LEU A 98 2.13 -8.70 -1.89
N TRP A 99 1.61 -9.86 -2.27
CA TRP A 99 1.61 -10.30 -3.67
C TRP A 99 0.39 -9.81 -4.47
N GLY A 100 -0.72 -9.51 -3.80
CA GLY A 100 -1.92 -8.92 -4.38
C GLY A 100 -2.43 -9.71 -5.58
N ASN A 101 -2.55 -9.06 -6.73
CA ASN A 101 -2.94 -9.69 -8.00
C ASN A 101 -2.02 -10.84 -8.48
N ARG A 102 -0.80 -10.97 -7.93
CA ARG A 102 0.12 -12.08 -8.22
C ARG A 102 0.01 -13.23 -7.22
N ALA A 103 -0.74 -13.05 -6.13
CA ALA A 103 -0.98 -14.14 -5.21
C ALA A 103 -1.58 -15.30 -6.00
N ASP A 104 -0.86 -16.42 -6.08
CA ASP A 104 -1.43 -17.62 -6.63
C ASP A 104 -2.40 -18.16 -5.59
N LEU A 105 -3.68 -17.84 -5.79
CA LEU A 105 -4.76 -18.27 -4.92
C LEU A 105 -4.84 -19.79 -4.79
N SER A 106 -4.42 -20.54 -5.83
CA SER A 106 -4.30 -21.99 -5.74
C SER A 106 -3.21 -22.43 -4.75
N ASN A 107 -2.15 -21.64 -4.59
CA ASN A 107 -1.14 -21.82 -3.54
C ASN A 107 -1.64 -21.39 -2.17
N LEU A 108 -2.56 -20.42 -2.04
CA LEU A 108 -3.12 -20.02 -0.74
C LEU A 108 -3.81 -21.21 -0.05
N THR A 109 -4.71 -21.88 -0.74
CA THR A 109 -5.39 -23.09 -0.25
C THR A 109 -4.40 -24.21 0.02
N VAL A 110 -3.43 -24.45 -0.86
CA VAL A 110 -2.36 -25.44 -0.61
C VAL A 110 -1.54 -25.08 0.64
N ARG A 111 -1.23 -23.80 0.88
CA ARG A 111 -0.48 -23.30 2.06
C ARG A 111 -1.29 -23.45 3.35
N LEU A 112 -2.58 -23.17 3.32
CA LEU A 112 -3.48 -23.37 4.47
C LEU A 112 -3.57 -24.87 4.81
N ARG A 113 -3.67 -25.77 3.84
CA ARG A 113 -3.59 -27.24 4.06
C ARG A 113 -2.20 -27.71 4.50
N ALA A 114 -1.15 -27.11 3.94
CA ALA A 114 0.26 -27.38 4.21
C ALA A 114 0.81 -26.69 5.46
N SER A 115 -0.02 -25.98 6.23
CA SER A 115 0.25 -25.72 7.65
C SER A 115 0.39 -27.03 8.46
N ARG A 116 0.16 -28.19 7.82
CA ARG A 116 0.55 -29.55 8.25
C ARG A 116 1.79 -30.16 7.54
N GLY A 117 2.48 -29.46 6.62
CA GLY A 117 3.76 -29.88 6.01
C GLY A 117 4.13 -29.28 4.62
N LEU A 118 5.42 -28.93 4.46
CA LEU A 118 6.29 -28.74 3.26
C LEU A 118 5.90 -27.81 2.08
N ALA A 119 4.66 -27.37 1.87
CA ALA A 119 4.33 -26.48 0.72
C ALA A 119 4.52 -24.97 1.00
N THR A 120 4.97 -24.58 2.19
CA THR A 120 5.23 -23.18 2.60
C THR A 120 6.51 -22.57 2.02
N ARG A 121 7.31 -23.33 1.25
CA ARG A 121 8.65 -22.91 0.81
C ARG A 121 8.67 -22.10 -0.50
N ASP A 122 7.64 -22.18 -1.35
CA ASP A 122 7.75 -21.73 -2.75
C ASP A 122 7.42 -20.24 -3.01
N GLU A 123 6.79 -19.53 -2.07
CA GLU A 123 6.62 -18.06 -2.20
C GLU A 123 7.52 -17.30 -1.24
N ARG A 124 7.84 -17.90 -0.09
CA ARG A 124 8.69 -17.29 0.93
C ARG A 124 10.14 -17.13 0.45
N HIS A 125 10.61 -17.99 -0.46
CA HIS A 125 11.93 -17.83 -1.07
C HIS A 125 12.05 -16.59 -1.96
N ASN A 126 10.91 -16.06 -2.45
CA ASN A 126 10.87 -14.84 -3.25
C ASN A 126 10.81 -13.58 -2.38
N ILE A 127 10.69 -13.71 -1.05
CA ILE A 127 10.76 -12.59 -0.11
C ILE A 127 12.23 -12.37 0.27
N LEU A 128 12.83 -11.31 -0.25
CA LEU A 128 14.27 -11.04 -0.08
C LEU A 128 14.64 -10.56 1.32
N ILE A 129 13.72 -9.83 1.96
CA ILE A 129 13.81 -9.35 3.33
C ILE A 129 12.50 -9.71 4.00
N ASP A 130 12.55 -10.59 5.00
CA ASP A 130 11.38 -11.20 5.61
C ASP A 130 11.32 -10.94 7.13
N HIS A 131 10.61 -9.88 7.51
CA HIS A 131 10.30 -9.53 8.90
C HIS A 131 8.90 -10.01 9.33
N THR A 132 8.31 -11.01 8.65
CA THR A 132 6.95 -11.51 8.94
C THR A 132 6.75 -11.92 10.40
N GLU A 133 7.68 -12.69 10.96
CA GLU A 133 7.58 -13.14 12.36
C GLU A 133 7.65 -11.97 13.36
N GLN A 134 8.47 -10.97 13.06
CA GLN A 134 8.58 -9.77 13.90
C GLN A 134 7.26 -9.00 13.91
N VAL A 135 6.69 -8.74 12.73
CA VAL A 135 5.40 -8.04 12.60
C VAL A 135 4.28 -8.83 13.24
N ARG A 136 4.23 -10.16 13.04
CA ARG A 136 3.23 -11.02 13.66
C ARG A 136 3.24 -10.86 15.17
N ARG A 137 4.42 -10.92 15.81
CA ARG A 137 4.56 -10.71 17.26
C ARG A 137 4.06 -9.34 17.70
N ILE A 138 4.41 -8.27 16.98
CA ILE A 138 3.97 -6.90 17.28
C ILE A 138 2.44 -6.82 17.24
N VAL A 139 1.82 -7.28 16.15
CA VAL A 139 0.36 -7.19 15.98
C VAL A 139 -0.37 -8.06 17.00
N THR A 140 0.04 -9.33 17.17
CA THR A 140 -0.60 -10.24 18.14
C THR A 140 -0.38 -9.83 19.60
N GLY A 141 0.63 -9.00 19.86
CA GLY A 141 0.88 -8.40 21.17
C GLY A 141 -0.12 -7.30 21.55
N GLY A 142 -0.95 -6.87 20.59
CA GLY A 142 -1.95 -5.82 20.78
C GLY A 142 -1.41 -4.45 20.42
N ILE A 143 -2.04 -3.81 19.43
CA ILE A 143 -1.80 -2.41 19.07
C ILE A 143 -3.14 -1.66 19.02
N ARG A 144 -3.12 -0.35 19.31
CA ARG A 144 -4.35 0.46 19.32
C ARG A 144 -4.74 0.84 17.90
N ARG A 145 -3.77 1.17 17.05
CA ARG A 145 -4.03 1.67 15.70
C ARG A 145 -3.07 1.12 14.66
N LEU A 146 -3.65 0.53 13.61
CA LEU A 146 -2.98 0.07 12.41
C LEU A 146 -3.42 0.91 11.21
N ASP A 147 -2.49 1.50 10.47
CA ASP A 147 -2.83 2.22 9.24
C ASP A 147 -2.30 1.48 8.00
N PHE A 148 -3.12 1.40 6.97
CA PHE A 148 -2.69 1.00 5.63
C PHE A 148 -2.57 2.26 4.77
N ILE A 149 -1.43 2.46 4.14
CA ILE A 149 -1.31 3.34 2.99
C ILE A 149 -1.51 2.45 1.76
N ASN A 150 -2.76 2.42 1.28
CA ASN A 150 -3.19 1.46 0.28
C ASN A 150 -2.63 1.77 -1.11
N ASP A 151 -2.49 0.69 -1.89
CA ASP A 151 -2.05 0.70 -3.28
C ASP A 151 -3.28 0.48 -4.18
N ASN A 152 -3.43 -0.71 -4.77
CA ASN A 152 -4.41 -0.99 -5.82
C ASN A 152 -5.75 -1.56 -5.33
N VAL A 153 -6.79 -1.40 -6.14
CA VAL A 153 -8.06 -2.16 -6.04
C VAL A 153 -7.87 -3.64 -6.43
N GLY A 154 -8.95 -4.43 -6.35
CA GLY A 154 -8.90 -5.85 -6.72
C GLY A 154 -8.37 -6.72 -5.59
N LEU A 155 -7.52 -7.71 -5.91
CA LEU A 155 -6.98 -8.63 -4.91
C LEU A 155 -6.10 -7.93 -3.87
N ASP A 156 -5.34 -6.91 -4.28
CA ASP A 156 -4.53 -6.09 -3.37
C ASP A 156 -5.37 -5.51 -2.21
N LEU A 157 -6.42 -4.74 -2.54
CA LEU A 157 -7.32 -4.17 -1.53
C LEU A 157 -8.11 -5.26 -0.79
N LEU A 158 -8.51 -6.34 -1.47
CA LEU A 158 -9.29 -7.40 -0.84
C LEU A 158 -8.50 -8.15 0.23
N PHE A 159 -7.21 -8.45 -0.01
CA PHE A 159 -6.34 -9.04 1.01
C PHE A 159 -5.99 -8.06 2.13
N ASP A 160 -5.86 -6.77 1.83
CA ASP A 160 -5.73 -5.74 2.88
C ASP A 160 -6.95 -5.75 3.81
N LEU A 161 -8.15 -5.77 3.24
CA LEU A 161 -9.41 -5.82 4.01
C LEU A 161 -9.59 -7.14 4.77
N ALA A 162 -9.19 -8.27 4.18
CA ALA A 162 -9.22 -9.56 4.86
C ALA A 162 -8.25 -9.60 6.06
N LEU A 163 -7.04 -9.04 5.90
CA LEU A 163 -6.08 -8.88 6.98
C LEU A 163 -6.63 -7.96 8.09
N ILE A 164 -7.23 -6.84 7.72
CA ILE A 164 -7.92 -5.92 8.64
C ILE A 164 -9.02 -6.65 9.42
N ASP A 165 -9.90 -7.41 8.75
CA ASP A 165 -10.94 -8.19 9.42
C ASP A 165 -10.36 -9.18 10.42
N LEU A 166 -9.29 -9.90 10.06
CA LEU A 166 -8.65 -10.84 10.97
C LEU A 166 -8.14 -10.12 12.23
N VAL A 167 -7.37 -9.04 12.08
CA VAL A 167 -6.74 -8.39 13.23
C VAL A 167 -7.73 -7.66 14.14
N LEU A 168 -8.81 -7.09 13.57
CA LEU A 168 -9.90 -6.49 14.34
C LEU A 168 -10.73 -7.56 15.06
N ARG A 169 -11.12 -8.64 14.36
CA ARG A 169 -11.92 -9.73 14.92
C ARG A 169 -11.22 -10.46 16.07
N GLN A 170 -9.89 -10.56 16.01
CA GLN A 170 -9.08 -11.15 17.09
C GLN A 170 -8.82 -10.18 18.25
N GLY A 171 -9.18 -8.90 18.13
CA GLY A 171 -8.88 -7.86 19.13
C GLY A 171 -7.39 -7.53 19.23
N TRP A 172 -6.59 -7.91 18.22
CA TRP A 172 -5.16 -7.57 18.15
C TRP A 172 -4.92 -6.12 17.76
N VAL A 173 -5.89 -5.52 17.06
CA VAL A 173 -5.89 -4.12 16.65
C VAL A 173 -7.17 -3.47 17.15
N GLY A 174 -7.06 -2.29 17.79
CA GLY A 174 -8.23 -1.52 18.23
C GLY A 174 -8.95 -0.79 17.10
N GLN A 175 -8.20 -0.19 16.18
CA GLN A 175 -8.72 0.53 15.01
C GLN A 175 -7.80 0.34 13.80
N ALA A 176 -8.39 0.12 12.63
CA ALA A 176 -7.71 0.12 11.35
C ALA A 176 -8.04 1.39 10.55
N VAL A 177 -7.07 1.96 9.84
CA VAL A 177 -7.27 3.12 8.98
C VAL A 177 -6.77 2.85 7.57
N CYS A 178 -7.65 2.90 6.58
CA CYS A 178 -7.29 2.85 5.16
C CYS A 178 -7.03 4.27 4.64
N ARG A 179 -5.78 4.55 4.25
CA ARG A 179 -5.37 5.80 3.61
C ARG A 179 -5.38 5.64 2.09
N LEU A 180 -6.36 6.26 1.47
CA LEU A 180 -6.76 6.07 0.08
C LEU A 180 -6.47 7.33 -0.75
N LYS A 181 -6.41 7.16 -2.07
CA LYS A 181 -6.26 8.29 -3.00
C LYS A 181 -7.56 9.11 -3.02
N ASP A 182 -7.45 10.43 -3.13
CA ASP A 182 -8.60 11.34 -3.16
C ASP A 182 -9.20 11.51 -4.56
N TYR A 183 -8.42 11.24 -5.60
CA TYR A 183 -8.85 11.20 -6.99
C TYR A 183 -8.08 10.12 -7.77
N PRO A 184 -8.48 9.79 -9.03
CA PRO A 184 -7.89 8.69 -9.78
C PRO A 184 -6.39 8.86 -9.98
N PHE A 185 -5.63 7.83 -9.65
CA PHE A 185 -4.19 7.87 -9.59
C PHE A 185 -3.64 6.50 -9.99
N PHE A 186 -2.55 6.47 -10.75
CA PHE A 186 -1.87 5.24 -11.21
C PHE A 186 -2.80 4.09 -11.67
N VAL A 187 -3.85 4.42 -12.44
CA VAL A 187 -4.84 3.49 -13.00
C VAL A 187 -5.68 2.77 -11.95
N SER A 188 -5.07 1.92 -11.12
CA SER A 188 -5.74 1.02 -10.19
C SER A 188 -5.67 1.44 -8.73
N ASP A 189 -5.04 2.56 -8.37
CA ASP A 189 -4.95 2.95 -6.96
C ASP A 189 -6.33 3.14 -6.34
N ALA A 190 -6.51 2.59 -5.15
CA ALA A 190 -7.78 2.56 -4.45
C ALA A 190 -8.19 3.94 -3.91
N MET A 191 -9.43 4.31 -4.18
CA MET A 191 -10.13 5.46 -3.60
C MET A 191 -11.23 5.01 -2.62
N PRO A 192 -11.79 5.90 -1.77
CA PRO A 192 -12.89 5.56 -0.87
C PRO A 192 -14.06 4.84 -1.55
N GLN A 193 -14.50 5.33 -2.71
CA GLN A 193 -15.58 4.71 -3.48
C GLN A 193 -15.24 3.31 -4.00
N ASP A 194 -13.97 3.04 -4.28
CA ASP A 194 -13.52 1.71 -4.73
C ASP A 194 -13.59 0.70 -3.58
N LEU A 195 -13.21 1.12 -2.36
CA LEU A 195 -13.36 0.29 -1.16
C LEU A 195 -14.83 0.00 -0.86
N HIS A 196 -15.70 1.01 -0.93
CA HIS A 196 -17.15 0.81 -0.79
C HIS A 196 -17.70 -0.12 -1.88
N ALA A 197 -17.20 -0.03 -3.11
CA ALA A 197 -17.58 -0.94 -4.20
C ALA A 197 -17.12 -2.38 -3.90
N THR A 198 -15.90 -2.57 -3.37
CA THR A 198 -15.42 -3.89 -2.92
C THR A 198 -16.31 -4.48 -1.84
N ILE A 199 -16.67 -3.72 -0.80
CA ILE A 199 -17.60 -4.18 0.25
C ILE A 199 -18.96 -4.53 -0.34
N SER A 200 -19.46 -3.72 -1.28
CA SER A 200 -20.74 -3.98 -1.95
C SER A 200 -20.73 -5.28 -2.75
N GLN A 201 -19.62 -5.60 -3.42
CA GLN A 201 -19.44 -6.87 -4.12
C GLN A 201 -19.37 -8.06 -3.15
N LEU A 202 -18.68 -7.92 -2.01
CA LEU A 202 -18.65 -8.95 -0.96
C LEU A 202 -20.07 -9.23 -0.41
N LEU A 203 -20.82 -8.18 -0.10
CA LEU A 203 -22.21 -8.29 0.37
C LEU A 203 -23.15 -8.96 -0.65
N GLY A 204 -22.89 -8.74 -1.94
CA GLY A 204 -23.63 -9.36 -3.04
C GLY A 204 -23.22 -10.79 -3.37
N SER A 205 -22.15 -11.33 -2.75
CA SER A 205 -21.66 -12.68 -3.04
C SER A 205 -22.72 -13.73 -2.70
N PRO A 206 -22.90 -14.79 -3.51
CA PRO A 206 -23.76 -15.93 -3.16
C PRO A 206 -23.19 -16.73 -1.98
N GLU A 207 -21.86 -16.71 -1.80
CA GLU A 207 -21.17 -17.49 -0.76
C GLU A 207 -21.32 -16.86 0.63
N GLY A 208 -21.84 -17.64 1.58
CA GLY A 208 -22.17 -17.16 2.92
C GLY A 208 -20.97 -16.60 3.69
N ALA A 209 -19.82 -17.27 3.62
CA ALA A 209 -18.60 -16.83 4.32
C ALA A 209 -18.06 -15.48 3.76
N VAL A 210 -18.17 -15.28 2.46
CA VAL A 210 -17.73 -14.06 1.76
C VAL A 210 -18.69 -12.90 2.07
N ARG A 211 -20.00 -13.17 2.06
CA ARG A 211 -21.01 -12.19 2.49
C ARG A 211 -20.78 -11.74 3.93
N ALA A 212 -20.49 -12.67 4.83
CA ALA A 212 -20.20 -12.38 6.22
C ALA A 212 -18.95 -11.50 6.39
N LEU A 213 -17.92 -11.63 5.54
CA LEU A 213 -16.80 -10.68 5.52
C LEU A 213 -17.26 -9.26 5.15
N GLY A 214 -18.07 -9.12 4.09
CA GLY A 214 -18.65 -7.84 3.70
C GLY A 214 -19.49 -7.19 4.81
N GLU A 215 -20.28 -7.98 5.53
CA GLU A 215 -21.09 -7.52 6.67
C GLU A 215 -20.24 -7.00 7.82
N ARG A 216 -19.17 -7.72 8.19
CA ARG A 216 -18.23 -7.29 9.24
C ARG A 216 -17.50 -6.00 8.85
N LEU A 217 -16.96 -5.94 7.64
CA LEU A 217 -16.25 -4.75 7.15
C LEU A 217 -17.15 -3.51 7.13
N ARG A 218 -18.41 -3.66 6.69
CA ARG A 218 -19.40 -2.57 6.78
C ARG A 218 -19.65 -2.19 8.24
N GLY A 219 -19.84 -3.18 9.13
CA GLY A 219 -20.01 -2.95 10.56
C GLY A 219 -18.86 -2.17 11.19
N TYR A 220 -17.61 -2.52 10.88
CA TYR A 220 -16.42 -1.80 11.36
C TYR A 220 -16.37 -0.34 10.87
N ILE A 221 -16.84 -0.07 9.65
CA ILE A 221 -16.97 1.31 9.15
C ILE A 221 -18.02 2.07 9.95
N ASP A 222 -19.18 1.45 10.19
CA ASP A 222 -20.30 2.06 10.92
C ASP A 222 -19.94 2.37 12.39
N THR A 223 -19.13 1.51 13.03
CA THR A 223 -18.65 1.71 14.41
C THR A 223 -17.42 2.60 14.52
N GLY A 224 -16.71 2.83 13.41
CA GLY A 224 -15.45 3.58 13.39
C GLY A 224 -14.21 2.75 13.74
N ASP A 225 -14.33 1.42 13.82
CA ASP A 225 -13.20 0.50 13.98
C ASP A 225 -12.38 0.37 12.68
N LEU A 226 -13.00 0.61 11.52
CA LEU A 226 -12.35 0.77 10.23
C LEU A 226 -12.63 2.16 9.66
N VAL A 227 -11.60 3.00 9.56
CA VAL A 227 -11.73 4.40 9.11
C VAL A 227 -11.11 4.58 7.73
N LEU A 228 -11.85 5.23 6.83
CA LEU A 228 -11.36 5.61 5.51
C LEU A 228 -10.89 7.07 5.53
N LYS A 229 -9.67 7.32 5.06
CA LYS A 229 -9.10 8.67 4.94
C LYS A 229 -8.54 8.90 3.55
N ALA A 230 -9.03 9.93 2.87
CA ALA A 230 -8.43 10.47 1.66
C ALA A 230 -7.69 11.78 1.97
N ASN A 231 -6.70 12.12 1.14
CA ASN A 231 -5.49 12.93 1.40
C ASN A 231 -4.95 13.46 0.05
N PRO A 232 -5.05 14.75 -0.34
CA PRO A 232 -4.40 15.24 -1.56
C PRO A 232 -2.88 14.98 -1.61
N PHE A 233 -2.23 14.78 -0.46
CA PHE A 233 -0.83 14.32 -0.40
C PHE A 233 -0.64 13.00 -1.16
N TRP A 234 -1.59 12.07 -1.08
CA TRP A 234 -1.45 10.73 -1.65
C TRP A 234 -1.39 10.72 -3.17
N THR A 235 -1.91 11.77 -3.81
CA THR A 235 -2.00 11.96 -5.26
C THR A 235 -1.18 13.15 -5.77
N SER A 236 -0.30 13.69 -4.91
CA SER A 236 0.60 14.80 -5.22
C SER A 236 1.99 14.34 -5.67
N TYR A 237 2.80 15.29 -6.15
CA TYR A 237 4.22 15.08 -6.45
C TYR A 237 5.13 14.98 -5.20
N LEU A 238 4.58 15.23 -4.00
CA LEU A 238 5.37 15.28 -2.78
C LEU A 238 5.83 13.87 -2.35
N LEU A 239 7.03 13.82 -1.79
CA LEU A 239 7.63 12.61 -1.23
C LEU A 239 7.32 12.53 0.27
N PHE A 240 7.62 11.40 0.92
CA PHE A 240 7.29 11.24 2.34
C PHE A 240 8.08 12.18 3.26
N ARG A 241 9.25 12.69 2.84
CA ARG A 241 9.96 13.75 3.58
C ARG A 241 9.14 15.03 3.67
N ASP A 242 8.34 15.30 2.65
CA ASP A 242 7.52 16.50 2.51
C ASP A 242 6.10 16.32 3.08
N LEU A 243 5.90 15.28 3.91
CA LEU A 243 4.63 15.06 4.62
C LEU A 243 4.17 16.36 5.32
N PRO A 244 2.97 16.88 4.98
CA PRO A 244 2.41 18.04 5.68
C PRO A 244 2.30 17.77 7.19
N ALA A 245 2.58 18.78 8.01
CA ALA A 245 2.62 18.63 9.48
C ALA A 245 1.39 17.94 10.05
N ALA A 246 0.18 18.38 9.67
CA ALA A 246 -1.06 17.75 10.13
C ALA A 246 -1.17 16.26 9.75
N LEU A 247 -0.71 15.88 8.54
CA LEU A 247 -0.73 14.47 8.13
C LEU A 247 0.34 13.66 8.89
N ARG A 248 1.52 14.25 9.09
CA ARG A 248 2.60 13.68 9.91
C ARG A 248 2.13 13.40 11.33
N ASP A 249 1.41 14.32 11.97
CA ASP A 249 0.87 14.13 13.32
C ASP A 249 -0.15 12.99 13.37
N THR A 250 -1.03 12.90 12.37
CA THR A 250 -2.01 11.79 12.30
C THR A 250 -1.36 10.43 12.03
N LEU A 251 -0.20 10.40 11.38
CA LEU A 251 0.62 9.21 11.17
C LEU A 251 1.40 8.83 12.42
N ALA A 252 1.93 9.82 13.16
CA ALA A 252 2.65 9.60 14.41
C ALA A 252 1.80 8.92 15.49
N ALA A 253 0.47 9.05 15.40
CA ALA A 253 -0.48 8.38 16.29
C ALA A 253 -0.69 6.89 15.98
N SER A 254 -0.17 6.38 14.85
CA SER A 254 -0.25 4.98 14.47
C SER A 254 0.79 4.15 15.21
N ASP A 255 0.40 3.00 15.76
CA ASP A 255 1.36 2.08 16.38
C ASP A 255 2.09 1.22 15.31
N LEU A 256 1.46 1.05 14.14
CA LEU A 256 2.08 0.47 12.94
C LEU A 256 1.44 1.07 11.68
N VAL A 257 2.26 1.38 10.67
CA VAL A 257 1.81 1.76 9.33
C VAL A 257 2.29 0.70 8.33
N ILE A 258 1.36 0.11 7.59
CA ILE A 258 1.64 -0.79 6.46
C ILE A 258 1.65 0.03 5.17
N LEU A 259 2.81 0.08 4.52
CA LEU A 259 3.05 0.76 3.26
C LEU A 259 2.95 -0.25 2.12
N LYS A 260 1.89 -0.16 1.31
CA LYS A 260 1.65 -1.09 0.21
C LYS A 260 2.28 -0.63 -1.10
N GLY A 261 2.92 -1.54 -1.81
CA GLY A 261 3.23 -1.37 -3.24
C GLY A 261 4.51 -0.58 -3.55
N ASP A 262 4.81 -0.53 -4.84
CA ASP A 262 6.09 -0.02 -5.36
C ASP A 262 6.17 1.51 -5.33
N VAL A 263 5.10 2.20 -5.77
CA VAL A 263 5.05 3.68 -5.80
C VAL A 263 5.24 4.27 -4.40
N ASN A 264 4.60 3.70 -3.39
CA ASN A 264 4.75 4.16 -2.01
C ASN A 264 6.18 3.94 -1.50
N TYR A 265 6.83 2.82 -1.83
CA TYR A 265 8.21 2.58 -1.45
C TYR A 265 9.19 3.54 -2.16
N ARG A 266 8.99 3.79 -3.45
CA ARG A 266 9.74 4.80 -4.21
C ARG A 266 9.65 6.17 -3.54
N ARG A 267 8.44 6.60 -3.17
CA ARG A 267 8.21 7.85 -2.43
C ARG A 267 8.92 7.88 -1.07
N LEU A 268 8.97 6.75 -0.37
CA LEU A 268 9.60 6.65 0.96
C LEU A 268 11.11 6.89 0.84
N LEU A 269 11.70 6.44 -0.25
CA LEU A 269 13.13 6.52 -0.53
C LEU A 269 13.49 7.70 -1.44
N ASP A 270 12.58 8.64 -1.63
CA ASP A 270 12.71 9.81 -2.50
C ASP A 270 13.01 9.50 -3.98
N ASP A 271 12.68 8.28 -4.42
CA ASP A 271 12.95 7.75 -5.76
C ASP A 271 14.43 7.89 -6.18
N ARG A 272 15.36 7.70 -5.23
CA ARG A 272 16.81 7.85 -5.42
C ARG A 272 17.55 6.53 -5.57
N HIS A 273 18.70 6.57 -6.24
CA HIS A 273 19.66 5.47 -6.32
C HIS A 273 20.47 5.32 -5.02
N TRP A 274 19.90 4.63 -4.04
CA TRP A 274 20.62 4.24 -2.83
C TRP A 274 21.50 3.01 -3.09
N PRO A 275 22.70 2.92 -2.48
CA PRO A 275 23.39 1.64 -2.40
C PRO A 275 22.48 0.58 -1.78
N TYR A 276 22.37 -0.61 -2.40
CA TYR A 276 21.45 -1.66 -1.93
C TYR A 276 21.67 -2.11 -0.48
N THR A 277 22.88 -1.91 0.04
CA THR A 277 23.27 -2.23 1.42
C THR A 277 22.94 -1.12 2.43
N THR A 278 22.45 0.04 1.98
CA THR A 278 21.94 1.09 2.88
C THR A 278 20.79 0.49 3.70
N THR A 279 20.69 0.79 4.98
CA THR A 279 19.60 0.27 5.82
C THR A 279 18.32 1.08 5.63
N LEU A 280 17.15 0.48 5.88
CA LEU A 280 15.87 1.19 5.76
C LEU A 280 15.77 2.30 6.81
N GLU A 281 16.34 2.11 8.00
CA GLU A 281 16.40 3.09 9.08
C GLU A 281 17.15 4.36 8.67
N GLN A 282 18.27 4.22 7.93
CA GLN A 282 19.06 5.37 7.47
C GLN A 282 18.27 6.27 6.50
N VAL A 283 17.47 5.67 5.62
CA VAL A 283 16.78 6.39 4.55
C VAL A 283 15.38 6.81 4.95
N ALA A 284 14.67 6.00 5.74
CA ALA A 284 13.27 6.17 6.12
C ALA A 284 13.06 6.49 7.61
N GLY A 285 14.12 6.65 8.41
CA GLY A 285 14.01 6.97 9.84
C GLY A 285 13.35 8.32 10.16
N TYR A 286 13.10 9.16 9.15
CA TYR A 286 12.32 10.39 9.29
C TYR A 286 10.80 10.14 9.32
N PHE A 287 10.35 8.93 8.99
CA PHE A 287 8.93 8.58 8.94
C PHE A 287 8.37 8.55 10.37
N PRO A 288 7.17 9.10 10.63
CA PRO A 288 6.74 9.44 11.99
C PRO A 288 6.25 8.26 12.85
N ALA A 289 6.20 7.03 12.33
CA ALA A 289 5.64 5.86 13.02
C ALA A 289 6.33 4.56 12.58
N PRO A 290 6.26 3.48 13.39
CA PRO A 290 6.72 2.15 12.98
C PRO A 290 6.14 1.77 11.62
N LEU A 291 6.98 1.30 10.70
CA LEU A 291 6.63 1.11 9.31
C LEU A 291 6.87 -0.34 8.91
N LEU A 292 5.90 -0.94 8.21
CA LEU A 292 6.06 -2.18 7.48
C LEU A 292 5.88 -1.92 6.00
N VAL A 293 6.92 -2.17 5.21
CA VAL A 293 6.82 -2.17 3.75
C VAL A 293 6.39 -3.55 3.28
N LEU A 294 5.29 -3.60 2.52
CA LEU A 294 4.88 -4.77 1.73
C LEU A 294 4.97 -4.40 0.26
N ARG A 295 6.08 -4.80 -0.39
CA ARG A 295 6.38 -4.39 -1.76
C ARG A 295 6.79 -5.58 -2.64
N PRO A 296 6.05 -5.88 -3.72
CA PRO A 296 6.61 -6.59 -4.87
C PRO A 296 7.53 -5.66 -5.68
N LEU A 297 8.69 -6.15 -6.12
CA LEU A 297 9.73 -5.35 -6.80
C LEU A 297 9.32 -4.98 -8.23
N LYS A 298 8.96 -3.71 -8.47
CA LYS A 298 8.56 -3.22 -9.81
C LYS A 298 9.33 -1.96 -10.23
N GLY A 299 10.49 -1.74 -9.63
CA GLY A 299 11.29 -0.54 -9.82
C GLY A 299 12.72 -0.72 -9.31
N GLU A 300 13.66 -0.08 -10.00
CA GLU A 300 15.11 -0.21 -9.81
C GLU A 300 15.63 0.54 -8.56
N ILE A 301 14.94 0.37 -7.43
CA ILE A 301 15.26 0.96 -6.15
C ILE A 301 15.09 -0.08 -5.07
N LEU A 302 16.06 -0.22 -4.16
CA LEU A 302 15.97 -1.13 -3.04
C LEU A 302 17.03 -0.77 -1.98
N VAL A 303 16.70 -0.99 -0.72
CA VAL A 303 17.65 -0.89 0.41
C VAL A 303 17.50 -2.09 1.35
N GLY A 304 18.54 -2.36 2.13
CA GLY A 304 18.57 -3.38 3.19
C GLY A 304 19.08 -4.75 2.77
N LEU A 305 19.69 -4.92 1.59
CA LEU A 305 20.29 -6.20 1.22
C LEU A 305 21.62 -6.43 1.93
N ALA A 306 21.96 -7.71 2.09
CA ALA A 306 23.29 -8.10 2.51
C ALA A 306 24.34 -7.74 1.43
N PRO A 307 25.59 -7.42 1.82
CA PRO A 307 26.68 -7.24 0.87
C PRO A 307 26.80 -8.43 -0.10
N GLY A 308 26.89 -8.17 -1.40
CA GLY A 308 27.00 -9.18 -2.46
C GLY A 308 25.68 -9.79 -2.94
N GLN A 309 24.60 -9.73 -2.15
CA GLN A 309 23.31 -10.34 -2.50
C GLN A 309 22.74 -9.79 -3.82
N ALA A 310 22.81 -8.47 -4.03
CA ALA A 310 22.35 -7.86 -5.29
C ALA A 310 23.10 -8.38 -6.53
N GLY A 311 24.40 -8.67 -6.39
CA GLY A 311 25.22 -9.22 -7.48
C GLY A 311 24.82 -10.65 -7.82
N THR A 312 24.53 -11.47 -6.81
CA THR A 312 23.99 -12.83 -7.00
C THR A 312 22.64 -12.79 -7.70
N LEU A 313 21.71 -11.95 -7.23
CA LEU A 313 20.37 -11.81 -7.83
C LEU A 313 20.45 -11.34 -9.30
N ALA A 314 21.31 -10.36 -9.59
CA ALA A 314 21.50 -9.87 -10.96
C ALA A 314 22.14 -10.91 -11.90
N ALA A 315 22.97 -11.82 -11.37
CA ALA A 315 23.55 -12.91 -12.15
C ALA A 315 22.53 -14.03 -12.45
N GLU A 316 21.58 -14.26 -11.53
CA GLU A 316 20.50 -15.23 -11.71
C GLU A 316 19.41 -14.71 -12.65
N ASP A 317 19.04 -13.44 -12.52
CA ASP A 317 17.93 -12.81 -13.24
C ASP A 317 18.21 -11.32 -13.44
N PRO A 318 18.56 -10.87 -14.66
CA PRO A 318 18.83 -9.47 -14.94
C PRO A 318 17.66 -8.52 -14.63
N ASP A 319 16.41 -9.01 -14.67
CA ASP A 319 15.19 -8.21 -14.49
C ASP A 319 14.63 -8.29 -13.05
N TRP A 320 15.41 -8.80 -12.10
CA TRP A 320 14.97 -9.13 -10.74
C TRP A 320 14.33 -7.98 -9.95
N LEU A 321 14.63 -6.72 -10.31
CA LEU A 321 14.10 -5.51 -9.68
C LEU A 321 12.74 -5.06 -10.25
N ILE A 322 12.40 -5.49 -11.46
CA ILE A 322 11.29 -4.91 -12.23
C ILE A 322 10.24 -5.94 -12.65
N ASN A 323 10.58 -7.23 -12.67
CA ASN A 323 9.67 -8.28 -13.07
C ASN A 323 8.64 -8.65 -11.99
N GLY A 324 8.80 -8.14 -10.76
CA GLY A 324 7.98 -8.35 -9.57
C GLY A 324 7.78 -9.78 -9.11
N GLN A 325 8.69 -10.68 -9.46
CA GLN A 325 8.74 -12.04 -8.92
C GLN A 325 9.22 -12.05 -7.47
N ARG A 326 9.98 -11.02 -7.06
CA ARG A 326 10.54 -10.88 -5.71
C ARG A 326 9.81 -9.81 -4.92
N GLY A 327 9.85 -9.90 -3.60
CA GLY A 327 9.12 -9.03 -2.69
C GLY A 327 9.82 -8.76 -1.37
N LEU A 328 9.28 -7.82 -0.61
CA LEU A 328 9.80 -7.38 0.69
C LEU A 328 8.67 -7.39 1.73
N VAL A 329 8.98 -7.97 2.90
CA VAL A 329 8.28 -7.75 4.16
C VAL A 329 9.28 -7.05 5.08
N HIS A 330 9.44 -5.74 4.90
CA HIS A 330 10.55 -4.99 5.49
C HIS A 330 10.02 -4.03 6.56
N TYR A 331 10.10 -4.48 7.81
CA TYR A 331 9.79 -3.67 8.99
C TYR A 331 10.95 -2.72 9.34
N CYS A 332 10.62 -1.48 9.69
CA CYS A 332 11.54 -0.46 10.21
C CYS A 332 10.88 0.23 11.40
N GLN A 333 11.63 0.32 12.50
CA GLN A 333 11.27 1.12 13.67
C GLN A 333 12.02 2.45 13.57
N PRO A 334 11.33 3.59 13.31
CA PRO A 334 11.99 4.88 13.37
C PRO A 334 12.60 5.10 14.76
N PRO A 335 13.77 5.77 14.84
CA PRO A 335 14.31 6.18 16.13
C PRO A 335 13.25 6.99 16.88
N ALA A 336 13.09 6.73 18.18
CA ALA A 336 12.19 7.52 19.01
C ALA A 336 12.50 9.00 18.80
N ALA A 337 11.47 9.82 18.57
CA ALA A 337 11.64 11.25 18.40
C ALA A 337 12.43 11.78 19.60
N VAL A 338 13.67 12.22 19.36
CA VAL A 338 14.40 13.01 20.34
C VAL A 338 13.61 14.31 20.42
N LEU A 339 12.75 14.42 21.43
CA LEU A 339 12.14 15.71 21.77
C LEU A 339 13.32 16.67 21.95
N PRO A 340 13.33 17.84 21.28
CA PRO A 340 14.36 18.82 21.53
C PRO A 340 14.37 19.13 23.03
N ASP A 341 15.54 19.02 23.66
CA ASP A 341 15.76 19.40 25.06
C ASP A 341 15.16 20.79 25.27
N THR A 342 14.12 20.86 26.08
CA THR A 342 13.50 22.13 26.50
C THR A 342 14.20 22.69 27.75
N ASP A 343 15.38 22.18 28.09
CA ASP A 343 16.26 22.74 29.11
C ASP A 343 17.32 23.63 28.48
N GLY A 344 16.85 24.81 28.06
CA GLY A 344 17.67 25.97 27.72
C GLY A 344 17.28 27.16 28.60
N THR A 345 17.31 26.99 29.93
CA THR A 345 17.34 28.12 30.87
C THR A 345 18.79 28.43 31.27
N ALA A 346 19.34 29.50 30.70
CA ALA A 346 20.29 30.41 31.32
C ALA A 346 20.39 31.70 30.49
#